data_AF-A0A2G9LZG0-F1
#
_entry.id   AF-A0A2G9LZG0-F1
#
_cell.length_a   1.000
_cell.length_b   1.000
_cell.length_c   1.000
_cell.angle_alpha   90.00
_cell.angle_beta   90.00
_cell.angle_gamma   90.00
#
_symmetry.space_group_name_H-M   'P 1'
#
loop_
_entity.id
_entity.type
_entity.pdbx_description
1 polymer ?
#
loop_
_entity_poly.entity_id
_entity_poly.type
_entity_poly.pdbx_seq_one_letter_code
_entity_poly.pdbx_strand_id
1 'polypeptide(L)'
;MKTVSRDIPLSEITLRRYEKPSTLDRRELVKKLCLSIGLLQPGDSRDIIVDILCALLEARKRKRWLKAEEIGAYAIKLRAKKKLSSS
;
A
#
# COMPACT_ATOMS: atom_id res chain seq x y z
N MET A 1 -17.97 -12.53 37.77
CA MET A 1 -18.03 -12.91 36.33
C MET A 1 -16.60 -13.15 35.85
N LYS A 2 -16.29 -14.33 35.31
CA LYS A 2 -14.97 -14.61 34.74
C LYS A 2 -14.86 -13.89 33.39
N THR A 3 -13.87 -13.02 33.24
CA THR A 3 -13.53 -12.36 31.98
C THR A 3 -12.98 -13.41 31.02
N VAL A 4 -13.83 -13.90 30.13
CA VAL A 4 -13.41 -14.79 29.06
C VAL A 4 -12.69 -13.92 28.03
N SER A 5 -11.37 -14.09 27.91
CA SER A 5 -10.59 -13.50 26.83
C SER A 5 -11.16 -13.98 25.50
N ARG A 6 -11.74 -13.07 24.72
CA ARG A 6 -12.20 -13.35 23.36
C ARG A 6 -11.06 -12.98 22.42
N ASP A 7 -10.57 -13.94 21.65
CA ASP A 7 -9.65 -13.69 20.55
C ASP A 7 -10.40 -12.95 19.43
N ILE A 8 -10.46 -11.62 19.55
CA ILE A 8 -11.03 -10.74 18.54
C ILE A 8 -9.84 -10.20 17.72
N PRO A 9 -9.80 -10.44 16.40
CA PRO A 9 -8.74 -9.89 15.57
C PRO A 9 -8.79 -8.35 15.61
N LEU A 10 -7.64 -7.71 15.82
CA LEU A 10 -7.52 -6.25 15.83
C LEU A 10 -7.85 -5.62 14.46
N SER A 11 -7.70 -6.40 13.38
CA SER A 11 -8.05 -6.00 12.02
C SER A 11 -8.29 -7.25 11.16
N GLU A 12 -9.26 -7.19 10.26
CA GLU A 12 -9.57 -8.23 9.29
C GLU A 12 -9.56 -7.62 7.88
N ILE A 13 -9.02 -8.36 6.91
CA ILE A 13 -9.07 -7.96 5.49
C ILE A 13 -9.92 -8.95 4.73
N THR A 14 -11.10 -8.49 4.35
CA THR A 14 -12.02 -9.27 3.52
C THR A 14 -11.61 -9.15 2.06
N LEU A 15 -10.95 -10.19 1.53
CA LEU A 15 -10.75 -10.35 0.10
C LEU A 15 -12.04 -10.84 -0.54
N ARG A 16 -12.72 -9.99 -1.31
CA ARG A 16 -13.96 -10.37 -1.98
C ARG A 16 -13.65 -11.30 -3.15
N ARG A 17 -14.34 -12.45 -3.25
CA ARG A 17 -14.19 -13.46 -4.31
C ARG A 17 -14.28 -12.90 -5.74
N TYR A 18 -14.93 -11.75 -5.93
CA TYR A 18 -15.13 -11.11 -7.24
C TYR A 18 -14.13 -9.98 -7.55
N GLU A 19 -13.28 -9.59 -6.60
CA GLU A 19 -12.17 -8.68 -6.88
C GLU A 19 -11.00 -9.46 -7.47
N LYS A 20 -11.07 -9.77 -8.77
CA LYS A 20 -9.95 -10.41 -9.46
C LYS A 20 -8.74 -9.45 -9.43
N PRO A 21 -7.60 -9.85 -8.83
CA PRO A 21 -6.43 -8.98 -8.73
C PRO A 21 -5.88 -8.55 -10.10
N SER A 22 -6.17 -9.34 -11.13
CA SER A 22 -5.70 -9.13 -12.50
C SER A 22 -6.27 -7.90 -13.20
N THR A 23 -7.41 -7.36 -12.75
CA THR A 23 -8.03 -6.17 -13.35
C THR A 23 -7.67 -4.88 -12.62
N LEU A 24 -6.96 -4.96 -11.49
CA LEU A 24 -6.62 -3.81 -10.66
C LEU A 24 -5.31 -3.18 -11.09
N ASP A 25 -5.21 -1.87 -10.92
CA ASP A 25 -3.96 -1.16 -11.16
C ASP A 25 -2.90 -1.59 -10.13
N ARG A 26 -1.63 -1.59 -10.55
CA ARG A 26 -0.51 -1.98 -9.67
C ARG A 26 -0.51 -1.23 -8.34
N ARG A 27 -0.85 0.06 -8.35
CA ARG A 27 -0.91 0.87 -7.12
C ARG A 27 -2.02 0.42 -6.19
N GLU A 28 -3.18 0.05 -6.72
CA GLU A 28 -4.33 -0.44 -5.94
C GLU A 28 -4.02 -1.79 -5.28
N LEU A 29 -3.32 -2.67 -5.99
CA LEU A 29 -2.84 -3.94 -5.43
C LEU A 29 -1.88 -3.70 -4.27
N VAL A 30 -0.92 -2.79 -4.43
CA VAL A 30 0.03 -2.44 -3.37
C VAL A 30 -0.70 -1.77 -2.19
N LYS A 31 -1.70 -0.92 -2.44
CA LYS A 31 -2.52 -0.31 -1.38
C LYS A 31 -3.30 -1.37 -0.59
N LYS A 32 -3.95 -2.31 -1.27
CA LYS A 32 -4.65 -3.44 -0.63
C LYS A 32 -3.68 -4.29 0.18
N LEU A 33 -2.45 -4.52 -0.31
CA LEU A 33 -1.41 -5.20 0.45
C LEU A 33 -1.05 -4.43 1.73
N CYS A 34 -0.79 -3.12 1.65
CA CYS A 34 -0.46 -2.29 2.81
C CYS A 34 -1.58 -2.28 3.85
N LEU A 35 -2.84 -2.22 3.42
CA LEU A 35 -4.00 -2.37 4.30
C LEU A 35 -4.04 -3.78 4.91
N SER A 36 -3.68 -4.81 4.12
CA SER A 36 -3.74 -6.21 4.55
C SER A 36 -2.77 -6.63 5.64
N ILE A 37 -1.63 -5.95 5.71
CA ILE A 37 -0.61 -6.22 6.70
C ILE A 37 -0.64 -5.21 7.86
N GLY A 38 -1.63 -4.31 7.88
CA GLY A 38 -1.75 -3.25 8.87
C GLY A 38 -0.74 -2.12 8.73
N LEU A 39 0.02 -2.06 7.63
CA LEU A 39 0.97 -0.97 7.36
C LEU A 39 0.26 0.36 7.08
N LEU A 40 -0.95 0.30 6.53
CA LEU A 40 -1.86 1.44 6.40
C LEU A 40 -3.22 1.10 6.98
N GLN A 41 -3.86 2.09 7.58
CA GLN A 41 -5.25 2.01 8.03
C GLN A 41 -6.17 2.72 7.02
N PRO A 42 -7.45 2.36 6.92
CA PRO A 42 -8.43 3.16 6.18
C PRO A 42 -8.48 4.59 6.73
N GLY A 43 -8.46 5.59 5.84
CA GLY A 43 -8.46 7.01 6.25
C GLY A 43 -7.09 7.56 6.67
N ASP A 44 -6.03 6.75 6.63
CA ASP A 44 -4.67 7.20 6.90
C ASP A 44 -4.15 8.13 5.79
N SER A 45 -3.61 9.29 6.18
CA SER A 45 -3.03 10.27 5.26
C SER A 45 -1.71 9.80 4.65
N ARG A 46 -1.08 8.76 5.21
CA ARG A 46 0.22 8.21 4.78
C ARG A 46 0.14 7.38 3.49
N ASP A 47 -0.78 7.68 2.59
CA ASP A 47 -0.96 7.01 1.28
C ASP A 47 0.32 7.09 0.41
N ILE A 48 1.25 8.01 0.71
CA ILE A 48 2.58 8.10 0.08
C ILE A 48 3.40 6.81 0.25
N ILE A 49 3.17 6.05 1.32
CA ILE A 49 3.85 4.76 1.57
C ILE A 49 3.59 3.77 0.42
N VAL A 50 2.40 3.81 -0.17
CA VAL A 50 2.05 3.00 -1.35
C VAL A 50 2.96 3.33 -2.53
N ASP A 51 3.20 4.62 -2.76
CA ASP A 51 4.04 5.11 -3.87
C ASP A 51 5.52 4.77 -3.65
N ILE A 52 6.00 4.89 -2.41
CA ILE A 52 7.35 4.48 -2.00
C ILE A 52 7.54 2.97 -2.24
N LEU A 53 6.60 2.14 -1.78
CA LEU A 53 6.68 0.69 -1.97
C LEU A 53 6.60 0.33 -3.46
N CYS A 54 5.79 1.04 -4.25
CA CYS A 54 5.76 0.88 -5.69
C CYS A 54 7.12 1.16 -6.34
N ALA A 55 7.85 2.18 -5.89
CA ALA A 55 9.19 2.53 -6.36
C ALA A 55 10.19 1.41 -6.07
N LEU A 56 10.20 0.92 -4.82
CA LEU A 56 11.09 -0.17 -4.39
C LEU A 56 10.82 -1.47 -5.15
N LEU A 57 9.55 -1.83 -5.36
CA LEU A 57 9.19 -3.03 -6.11
C LEU A 57 9.61 -2.95 -7.59
N GLU A 58 9.56 -1.75 -8.19
CA GLU A 58 10.01 -1.55 -9.56
C GLU A 58 11.54 -1.65 -9.66
N ALA A 59 12.26 -1.05 -8.73
CA ALA A 59 13.71 -1.15 -8.66
C ALA A 59 14.18 -2.58 -8.38
N ARG A 60 13.48 -3.32 -7.51
CA ARG A 60 13.71 -4.75 -7.27
C ARG A 60 13.57 -5.56 -8.55
N LYS A 61 12.51 -5.33 -9.34
CA LYS A 61 12.30 -6.01 -10.63
C LYS A 61 13.46 -5.75 -11.61
N ARG A 62 14.03 -4.55 -11.56
CA ARG A 62 15.19 -4.14 -12.38
C ARG A 62 16.54 -4.44 -11.74
N LYS A 63 16.57 -5.08 -10.56
CA LYS A 63 17.77 -5.33 -9.75
C LYS A 63 18.65 -4.08 -9.58
N ARG A 64 18.00 -2.93 -9.39
CA ARG A 64 18.66 -1.62 -9.30
C ARG A 64 18.59 -1.10 -7.87
N TRP A 65 19.70 -0.53 -7.40
CA TRP A 65 19.74 0.22 -6.15
C TRP A 65 19.14 1.61 -6.34
N LEU A 66 18.46 2.10 -5.31
CA LEU A 66 17.85 3.42 -5.28
C LEU A 66 18.42 4.23 -4.12
N LYS A 67 18.77 5.50 -4.38
CA LYS A 67 19.00 6.49 -3.34
C LYS A 67 17.67 7.06 -2.82
N ALA A 68 17.69 7.67 -1.64
CA ALA A 68 16.49 8.23 -1.01
C ALA A 68 15.81 9.30 -1.89
N GLU A 69 16.61 10.14 -2.54
CA GLU A 69 16.14 11.21 -3.43
C GLU A 69 15.44 10.64 -4.67
N GLU A 70 15.94 9.52 -5.20
CA GLU A 70 15.33 8.85 -6.35
C GLU A 70 13.98 8.23 -5.98
N ILE A 71 13.85 7.69 -4.77
CA ILE A 71 12.57 7.17 -4.25
C ILE A 71 11.55 8.31 -4.15
N GLY A 72 11.96 9.44 -3.56
CA GLY A 72 11.10 10.62 -3.44
C GLY A 72 10.65 11.15 -4.79
N ALA A 73 11.57 11.33 -5.73
CA ALA A 73 11.27 11.78 -7.08
C ALA A 73 10.32 10.83 -7.82
N TYR A 74 10.52 9.52 -7.66
CA TYR A 74 9.65 8.51 -8.26
C TYR A 74 8.23 8.55 -7.66
N ALA A 75 8.11 8.66 -6.34
CA ALA A 75 6.83 8.74 -5.65
C ALA A 75 6.03 9.98 -6.07
N ILE A 76 6.68 11.15 -6.17
CA ILE A 76 6.05 12.39 -6.66
C ILE A 76 5.56 12.21 -8.10
N LYS A 77 6.39 11.62 -8.96
CA LYS A 77 6.03 11.34 -10.37
C LYS A 77 4.82 10.41 -10.49
N LEU A 78 4.75 9.37 -9.65
CA LEU A 78 3.60 8.46 -9.60
C LEU A 78 2.31 9.19 -9.19
N ARG A 79 2.38 10.05 -8.16
CA ARG A 79 1.24 10.84 -7.69
C ARG A 79 0.72 11.80 -8.75
N ALA A 80 1.63 12.52 -9.43
CA ALA A 80 1.26 13.41 -10.53
C ALA A 80 0.54 12.65 -11.66
N LYS A 81 1.03 11.45 -12.03
CA LYS A 81 0.41 10.61 -13.06
C LYS A 81 -1.01 10.16 -12.68
N LYS A 82 -1.29 10.00 -11.39
CA LYS A 82 -2.59 9.56 -10.86
C LYS A 82 -3.50 10.72 -10.43
N LYS A 83 -3.10 11.98 -10.64
CA LYS A 83 -3.83 13.20 -10.24
C LYS A 83 -4.19 13.23 -8.74
N LEU A 84 -3.31 12.72 -7.89
CA LEU A 84 -3.50 12.72 -6.43
C LEU A 84 -2.91 13.99 -5.82
N SER A 85 -3.55 14.55 -4.78
CA SER A 85 -3.09 15.79 -4.15
C SER A 85 -1.78 15.59 -3.39
N SER A 86 -0.84 16.52 -3.59
CA SER A 86 0.41 16.63 -2.84
C SER A 86 0.13 17.32 -1.50
N SER A 87 -0.50 16.61 -0.58
CA SER A 87 -0.67 17.07 0.81
C SER A 87 0.00 16.10 1.75
#